data_AF-A0A2W5E9G1-F1
#
_entry.id   AF-A0A2W5E9G1-F1
#
_cell.length_a   1.000
_cell.length_b   1.000
_cell.length_c   1.000
_cell.angle_alpha   90.00
_cell.angle_beta   90.00
_cell.angle_gamma   90.00
#
_symmetry.space_group_name_H-M   'P 1'
#
loop_
_entity.id
_entity.type
_entity.pdbx_description
1 polymer ?
#
loop_
_entity_poly.entity_id
_entity_poly.type
_entity_poly.pdbx_seq_one_letter_code
_entity_poly.pdbx_strand_id
1 'polypeptide(L)'
;MEISGRPNEKSVSLQSMDVQVEIFGNLAKTTTTLVFKNSSNRNLEGNLVFPLPENTTVSGYAIDINGRLRKAVSITKARAVEVFESIQKQNVDPGIIEKVEGNNFRTRISPIPANGSRTVQVSYFQQMKVNNSAYQYHLPLDNSGTIAKFKIQVKVFNASEKPQLIESPDGSFNFSENSNVFEANLTKTDFQPSKSITINLPKSENKIESFVQKNTDGSAYFYANTILNIPLQKKVWGKNLGIIWDNSLSGLKRDHKKELEFIGKIIEKNPNIKIDVSLLNIHLGKGKSFQIQNGNWSELRSFLENIIYDGGTD
;
A
#
# COMPACT_ATOMS: atom_id res chain seq x y z
N MET A 1 12.05 18.18 -9.92
CA MET A 1 13.39 17.62 -10.21
C MET A 1 14.39 18.62 -9.68
N GLU A 2 15.33 18.18 -8.84
CA GLU A 2 16.44 19.00 -8.34
C GLU A 2 17.66 18.75 -9.24
N ILE A 3 18.43 19.78 -9.61
CA ILE A 3 19.54 19.65 -10.58
C ILE A 3 20.87 19.96 -9.89
N SER A 4 21.87 19.08 -10.07
CA SER A 4 23.20 19.21 -9.48
C SER A 4 24.17 19.87 -10.49
N GLY A 5 24.80 21.00 -10.13
CA GLY A 5 25.82 21.70 -10.93
C GLY A 5 25.49 23.19 -11.15
N ARG A 6 26.46 24.10 -10.90
CA ARG A 6 26.32 25.59 -10.87
C ARG A 6 25.35 26.18 -11.92
N PRO A 7 24.57 27.22 -11.59
CA PRO A 7 23.13 27.27 -11.84
C PRO A 7 22.74 27.79 -13.23
N ASN A 8 21.83 27.06 -13.86
CA ASN A 8 20.59 27.66 -14.36
C ASN A 8 19.51 26.62 -14.05
N GLU A 9 18.78 26.78 -12.94
CA GLU A 9 17.70 25.87 -12.50
C GLU A 9 16.61 25.65 -13.57
N LYS A 10 16.59 26.49 -14.62
CA LYS A 10 15.66 26.40 -15.77
C LYS A 10 16.20 25.63 -16.98
N SER A 11 17.41 25.06 -16.92
CA SER A 11 17.99 24.37 -18.08
C SER A 11 17.38 23.01 -18.36
N VAL A 12 16.72 22.37 -17.39
CA VAL A 12 15.95 21.14 -17.63
C VAL A 12 14.47 21.41 -17.41
N SER A 13 13.66 21.10 -18.41
CA SER A 13 12.20 21.25 -18.33
C SER A 13 11.48 19.94 -18.66
N LEU A 14 10.34 19.72 -18.03
CA LEU A 14 9.44 18.60 -18.32
C LEU A 14 8.69 18.89 -19.63
N GLN A 15 9.02 18.14 -20.67
CA GLN A 15 8.40 18.27 -21.99
C GLN A 15 7.17 17.39 -22.16
N SER A 16 7.14 16.22 -21.51
CA SER A 16 5.99 15.33 -21.60
C SER A 16 5.79 14.53 -20.33
N MET A 17 4.52 14.32 -19.99
CA MET A 17 4.06 13.42 -18.94
C MET A 17 2.91 12.58 -19.50
N ASP A 18 3.12 11.26 -19.60
CA ASP A 18 2.11 10.26 -19.96
C ASP A 18 1.84 9.38 -18.76
N VAL A 19 0.60 9.42 -18.25
CA VAL A 19 0.17 8.65 -17.09
C VAL A 19 -0.86 7.61 -17.51
N GLN A 20 -0.60 6.35 -17.18
CA GLN A 20 -1.54 5.24 -17.37
C GLN A 20 -1.91 4.68 -16.01
N VAL A 21 -3.21 4.65 -15.72
CA VAL A 21 -3.74 4.10 -14.49
C VAL A 21 -4.66 2.94 -14.83
N GLU A 22 -4.36 1.77 -14.28
CA GLU A 22 -5.17 0.56 -14.40
C GLU A 22 -5.65 0.19 -13.00
N ILE A 23 -6.96 0.24 -12.78
CA ILE A 23 -7.59 0.00 -11.47
C ILE A 23 -8.41 -1.27 -11.54
N PHE A 24 -8.20 -2.15 -10.56
CA PHE A 24 -9.01 -3.34 -10.38
C PHE A 24 -9.29 -3.57 -8.89
N GLY A 25 -10.58 -3.62 -8.51
CA GLY A 25 -11.00 -3.71 -7.11
C GLY A 25 -10.43 -2.55 -6.28
N ASN A 26 -9.56 -2.86 -5.32
CA ASN A 26 -8.85 -1.86 -4.51
C ASN A 26 -7.39 -1.63 -4.95
N LEU A 27 -6.93 -2.27 -6.03
CA LEU A 27 -5.55 -2.20 -6.49
C LEU A 27 -5.45 -1.28 -7.70
N ALA A 28 -4.62 -0.25 -7.61
CA ALA A 28 -4.33 0.66 -8.71
C ALA A 28 -2.87 0.48 -9.15
N LYS A 29 -2.64 0.22 -10.43
CA LYS A 29 -1.32 0.31 -11.04
C LYS A 29 -1.20 1.65 -11.75
N THR A 30 -0.18 2.41 -11.43
CA THR A 30 0.12 3.68 -12.12
C THR A 30 1.46 3.55 -12.80
N THR A 31 1.51 3.89 -14.08
CA THR A 31 2.72 3.98 -14.89
C THR A 31 2.85 5.39 -15.42
N THR A 32 3.91 6.09 -15.01
CA THR A 32 4.18 7.47 -15.41
C THR A 32 5.44 7.51 -16.25
N THR A 33 5.35 8.03 -17.47
CA THR A 33 6.48 8.27 -18.37
C THR A 33 6.72 9.77 -18.49
N LEU A 34 7.93 10.20 -18.16
CA LEU A 34 8.36 11.60 -18.13
C LEU A 34 9.47 11.82 -19.15
N VAL A 35 9.37 12.89 -19.93
CA VAL A 35 10.44 13.32 -20.86
C VAL A 35 10.97 14.67 -20.41
N PHE A 36 12.24 14.71 -20.05
CA PHE A 36 12.97 15.91 -19.67
C PHE A 36 13.85 16.38 -20.81
N LYS A 37 13.89 17.69 -21.09
CA LYS A 37 14.78 18.29 -22.08
C LYS A 37 15.78 19.20 -21.40
N ASN A 38 17.06 19.02 -21.73
CA ASN A 38 18.14 19.91 -21.35
C ASN A 38 18.37 20.93 -22.46
N SER A 39 18.14 22.21 -22.18
CA SER A 39 18.37 23.34 -23.11
C SER A 39 19.76 23.96 -23.00
N SER A 40 20.62 23.45 -22.10
CA SER A 40 22.00 23.90 -21.98
C SER A 40 22.93 23.19 -22.96
N ASN A 41 24.10 23.80 -23.19
CA ASN A 41 25.17 23.29 -24.04
C ASN A 41 26.11 22.31 -23.32
N ARG A 42 25.76 21.82 -22.13
CA ARG A 42 26.54 20.83 -21.37
C ARG A 42 25.67 19.69 -20.89
N ASN A 43 26.29 18.55 -20.63
CA ASN A 43 25.61 17.45 -19.97
C ASN A 43 25.27 17.86 -18.53
N LEU A 44 24.05 17.54 -18.10
CA LEU A 44 23.56 17.82 -16.76
C LEU A 44 23.23 16.53 -16.02
N GLU A 45 23.09 16.65 -14.71
CA GLU A 45 22.59 15.59 -13.83
C GLU A 45 21.39 16.13 -13.06
N GLY A 46 20.36 15.29 -12.90
CA GLY A 46 19.17 15.64 -12.12
C GLY A 46 18.74 14.55 -11.16
N ASN A 47 18.28 14.95 -9.99
CA ASN A 47 17.56 14.11 -9.04
C ASN A 47 16.06 14.24 -9.29
N LEU A 48 15.44 13.14 -9.70
CA LEU A 48 14.00 13.03 -9.78
C LEU A 48 13.48 12.48 -8.45
N VAL A 49 12.65 13.27 -7.78
CA VAL A 49 11.88 12.87 -6.61
C VAL A 49 10.44 12.68 -7.03
N PHE A 50 9.88 11.52 -6.74
CA PHE A 50 8.50 11.17 -7.06
C PHE A 50 7.75 10.83 -5.76
N PRO A 51 6.69 11.57 -5.40
CA PRO A 51 5.87 11.22 -4.24
C PRO A 51 5.08 9.94 -4.55
N LEU A 52 5.16 8.97 -3.66
CA LEU A 52 4.36 7.76 -3.72
C LEU A 52 3.28 7.81 -2.63
N PRO A 53 2.05 7.36 -2.92
CA PRO A 53 1.03 7.20 -1.89
C PRO A 53 1.48 6.21 -0.80
N GLU A 54 0.82 6.25 0.35
CA GLU A 54 0.92 5.14 1.32
C GLU A 54 0.53 3.80 0.69
N ASN A 55 1.05 2.71 1.25
CA ASN A 55 0.77 1.34 0.80
C ASN A 55 1.10 1.11 -0.69
N THR A 56 2.18 1.74 -1.15
CA THR A 56 2.65 1.61 -2.52
C THR A 56 3.84 0.65 -2.61
N THR A 57 3.83 -0.21 -3.63
CA THR A 57 4.96 -1.05 -4.02
C THR A 57 5.42 -0.63 -5.41
N VAL A 58 6.70 -0.23 -5.53
CA VAL A 58 7.31 0.06 -6.84
C VAL A 58 7.40 -1.25 -7.63
N SER A 59 6.84 -1.24 -8.83
CA SER A 59 6.75 -2.42 -9.71
C SER A 59 7.67 -2.35 -10.91
N GLY A 60 8.18 -1.16 -11.24
CA GLY A 60 9.06 -1.01 -12.38
C GLY A 60 9.69 0.38 -12.47
N TYR A 61 10.85 0.39 -13.12
CA TYR A 61 11.56 1.60 -13.51
C TYR A 61 12.20 1.36 -14.87
N ALA A 62 12.23 2.38 -15.73
CA ALA A 62 13.01 2.35 -16.95
C ALA A 62 13.59 3.73 -17.27
N ILE A 63 14.77 3.74 -17.87
CA ILE A 63 15.42 4.94 -18.39
C ILE A 63 15.80 4.72 -19.85
N ASP A 64 15.76 5.75 -20.68
CA ASP A 64 16.21 5.62 -22.06
C ASP A 64 17.75 5.52 -22.13
N ILE A 65 18.21 4.57 -22.94
CA ILE A 65 19.61 4.47 -23.35
C ILE A 65 19.61 4.44 -24.88
N ASN A 66 20.27 5.42 -25.50
CA ASN A 66 20.29 5.60 -26.95
C ASN A 66 18.88 5.63 -27.57
N GLY A 67 17.95 6.34 -26.93
CA GLY A 67 16.56 6.51 -27.41
C GLY A 67 15.64 5.31 -27.20
N ARG A 68 16.09 4.25 -26.48
CA ARG A 68 15.26 3.09 -26.14
C ARG A 68 15.14 2.92 -24.63
N LEU A 69 13.91 2.78 -24.13
CA LEU A 69 13.67 2.49 -22.71
C LEU A 69 14.28 1.14 -22.33
N ARG A 70 15.12 1.16 -21.30
CA ARG A 70 15.71 -0.03 -20.67
C ARG A 70 15.13 -0.16 -19.27
N LYS A 71 14.42 -1.27 -19.04
CA LYS A 71 13.85 -1.61 -17.74
C LYS A 71 14.98 -1.95 -16.77
N ALA A 72 14.93 -1.36 -15.57
CA ALA A 72 15.80 -1.76 -14.48
C ALA A 72 15.43 -3.16 -13.98
N VAL A 73 16.42 -3.85 -13.43
CA VAL A 73 16.26 -5.15 -12.78
C VAL A 73 16.29 -4.93 -11.28
N SER A 74 15.23 -5.38 -10.59
CA SER A 74 15.20 -5.37 -9.14
C SER A 74 16.21 -6.38 -8.59
N ILE A 75 17.10 -5.91 -7.74
CA ILE A 75 18.08 -6.74 -7.04
C ILE A 75 17.95 -6.54 -5.53
N THR A 76 18.41 -7.51 -4.75
CA THR A 76 18.38 -7.41 -3.28
C THR A 76 19.29 -6.28 -2.79
N LYS A 77 19.01 -5.72 -1.61
CA LYS A 77 19.83 -4.64 -1.02
C LYS A 77 21.31 -5.02 -0.91
N ALA A 78 21.63 -6.23 -0.46
CA ALA A 78 23.01 -6.72 -0.38
C ALA A 78 23.69 -6.74 -1.75
N ARG A 79 22.99 -7.26 -2.78
CA ARG A 79 23.52 -7.29 -4.14
C ARG A 79 23.66 -5.89 -4.75
N ALA A 80 22.78 -4.96 -4.41
CA ALA A 80 22.85 -3.57 -4.85
C ALA A 80 24.12 -2.86 -4.34
N VAL A 81 24.50 -3.10 -3.08
CA VAL A 81 25.75 -2.58 -2.49
C VAL A 81 26.97 -3.12 -3.23
N GLU A 82 27.03 -4.45 -3.43
CA GLU A 82 28.13 -5.09 -4.19
C GLU A 82 28.25 -4.53 -5.61
N VAL A 83 27.12 -4.40 -6.31
CA VAL A 83 27.07 -3.87 -7.68
C VAL A 83 27.53 -2.42 -7.68
N PHE A 84 27.06 -1.58 -6.76
CA PHE A 84 27.46 -0.18 -6.67
C PHE A 84 28.98 0.00 -6.47
N GLU A 85 29.57 -0.71 -5.51
CA GLU A 85 31.01 -0.67 -5.23
C GLU A 85 31.84 -1.15 -6.43
N SER A 86 31.36 -2.16 -7.16
CA SER A 86 32.04 -2.68 -8.35
C SER A 86 31.99 -1.70 -9.54
N ILE A 87 30.89 -0.97 -9.69
CA ILE A 87 30.65 -0.07 -10.81
C ILE A 87 31.32 1.30 -10.57
N GLN A 88 31.40 1.79 -9.32
CA GLN A 88 32.17 3.01 -9.02
C GLN A 88 33.63 2.90 -9.46
N LYS A 89 34.24 1.72 -9.34
CA LYS A 89 35.61 1.45 -9.81
C LYS A 89 35.75 1.56 -11.34
N GLN A 90 34.65 1.51 -12.08
CA GLN A 90 34.61 1.54 -13.54
C GLN A 90 34.16 2.89 -14.12
N ASN A 91 33.92 3.92 -13.29
CA ASN A 91 33.40 5.24 -13.71
C ASN A 91 32.09 5.17 -14.53
N VAL A 92 31.29 4.12 -14.33
CA VAL A 92 29.95 3.99 -14.92
C VAL A 92 28.94 4.43 -13.84
N ASP A 93 27.90 5.18 -14.18
CA ASP A 93 26.85 5.57 -13.21
C ASP A 93 25.77 4.49 -13.18
N PRO A 94 25.61 3.73 -12.08
CA PRO A 94 24.66 2.62 -12.05
C PRO A 94 23.19 3.03 -11.96
N GLY A 95 22.86 4.32 -11.84
CA GLY A 95 21.47 4.79 -11.76
C GLY A 95 20.69 4.09 -10.64
N ILE A 96 20.97 4.45 -9.38
CA ILE A 96 20.32 3.83 -8.23
C ILE A 96 18.93 4.41 -8.00
N ILE A 97 18.07 3.54 -7.49
CA ILE A 97 16.73 3.83 -7.02
C ILE A 97 16.70 3.64 -5.50
N GLU A 98 16.22 4.66 -4.77
CA GLU A 98 16.13 4.60 -3.32
C GLU A 98 14.76 5.08 -2.82
N LYS A 99 14.24 4.37 -1.82
CA LYS A 99 13.17 4.90 -0.97
C LYS A 99 13.81 5.83 0.06
N VAL A 100 13.36 7.08 0.11
CA VAL A 100 13.86 8.09 1.06
C VAL A 100 12.82 8.36 2.16
N GLU A 101 13.07 9.30 3.07
CA GLU A 101 12.10 9.68 4.11
C GLU A 101 10.79 10.25 3.53
N GLY A 102 9.68 9.96 4.23
CA GLY A 102 8.34 10.04 3.64
C GLY A 102 8.11 8.90 2.63
N ASN A 103 6.90 8.71 2.11
CA ASN A 103 6.70 7.74 1.01
C ASN A 103 7.19 8.35 -0.31
N ASN A 104 8.49 8.65 -0.40
CA ASN A 104 9.10 9.29 -1.55
C ASN A 104 10.11 8.35 -2.21
N PHE A 105 10.15 8.42 -3.52
CA PHE A 105 11.09 7.71 -4.36
C PHE A 105 12.08 8.70 -4.96
N ARG A 106 13.37 8.39 -4.90
CA ARG A 106 14.42 9.21 -5.50
C ARG A 106 15.24 8.39 -6.50
N THR A 107 15.55 9.00 -7.62
CA THR A 107 16.45 8.43 -8.63
C THR A 107 17.31 9.52 -9.25
N ARG A 108 18.58 9.19 -9.49
CA ARG A 108 19.55 10.06 -10.16
C ARG A 108 19.54 9.77 -11.66
N ILE A 109 19.40 10.81 -12.46
CA ILE A 109 19.36 10.76 -13.92
C ILE A 109 20.61 11.45 -14.43
N SER A 110 21.56 10.65 -14.91
CA SER A 110 22.82 11.12 -15.47
C SER A 110 23.29 10.25 -16.64
N PRO A 111 23.90 10.84 -17.69
CA PRO A 111 23.84 12.26 -18.03
C PRO A 111 22.49 12.58 -18.70
N ILE A 112 21.96 13.80 -18.50
CA ILE A 112 20.96 14.42 -19.37
C ILE A 112 21.74 15.17 -20.47
N PRO A 113 21.76 14.69 -21.73
CA PRO A 113 22.67 15.21 -22.76
C PRO A 113 22.45 16.70 -23.08
N ALA A 114 23.52 17.43 -23.40
CA ALA A 114 23.44 18.81 -23.89
C ALA A 114 22.46 18.92 -25.08
N ASN A 115 21.54 19.89 -25.04
CA ASN A 115 20.49 20.06 -26.05
C ASN A 115 19.62 18.82 -26.32
N GLY A 116 19.72 17.80 -25.47
CA GLY A 116 19.08 16.49 -25.63
C GLY A 116 17.97 16.26 -24.62
N SER A 117 17.48 15.02 -24.57
CA SER A 117 16.41 14.61 -23.67
C SER A 117 16.72 13.32 -22.93
N ARG A 118 16.02 13.12 -21.83
CA ARG A 118 15.92 11.84 -21.11
C ARG A 118 14.48 11.46 -20.86
N THR A 119 14.17 10.19 -21.06
CA THR A 119 12.88 9.60 -20.77
C THR A 119 13.02 8.67 -19.57
N VAL A 120 12.18 8.87 -18.57
CA VAL A 120 12.12 8.04 -17.37
C VAL A 120 10.71 7.52 -17.21
N GLN A 121 10.57 6.24 -16.92
CA GLN A 121 9.30 5.61 -16.61
C GLN A 121 9.36 5.02 -15.21
N VAL A 122 8.32 5.26 -14.42
CA VAL A 122 8.14 4.69 -13.08
C VAL A 122 6.78 4.02 -13.05
N SER A 123 6.71 2.79 -12.55
CA SER A 123 5.44 2.10 -12.30
C SER A 123 5.35 1.61 -10.86
N TYR A 124 4.16 1.70 -10.29
CA TYR A 124 3.89 1.25 -8.93
C TYR A 124 2.46 0.71 -8.79
N PHE A 125 2.27 -0.16 -7.80
CA PHE A 125 0.96 -0.62 -7.34
C PHE A 125 0.63 0.06 -6.02
N GLN A 126 -0.59 0.56 -5.90
CA GLN A 126 -1.15 1.11 -4.69
C GLN A 126 -2.37 0.27 -4.27
N GLN A 127 -2.37 -0.19 -3.02
CA GLN A 127 -3.59 -0.73 -2.40
C GLN A 127 -4.38 0.40 -1.76
N MET A 128 -5.51 0.76 -2.36
CA MET A 128 -6.40 1.82 -1.89
C MET A 128 -7.14 1.39 -0.62
N LYS A 129 -7.21 2.31 0.34
CA LYS A 129 -8.01 2.15 1.56
C LYS A 129 -9.47 2.49 1.26
N VAL A 130 -10.38 1.82 1.97
CA VAL A 130 -11.80 2.19 1.94
C VAL A 130 -12.02 3.46 2.76
N ASN A 131 -12.79 4.39 2.21
CA ASN A 131 -13.28 5.59 2.90
C ASN A 131 -14.74 5.81 2.48
N ASN A 132 -15.66 5.92 3.44
CA ASN A 132 -17.10 6.12 3.20
C ASN A 132 -17.68 5.20 2.10
N SER A 133 -17.45 3.89 2.22
CA SER A 133 -17.91 2.87 1.27
C SER A 133 -17.39 3.02 -0.17
N ALA A 134 -16.23 3.63 -0.35
CA ALA A 134 -15.57 3.72 -1.64
C ALA A 134 -14.05 3.54 -1.50
N TYR A 135 -13.40 3.08 -2.57
CA TYR A 135 -11.95 3.23 -2.68
C TYR A 135 -11.63 4.58 -3.31
N GLN A 136 -10.61 5.26 -2.79
CA GLN A 136 -10.17 6.53 -3.34
C GLN A 136 -8.78 6.38 -3.97
N TYR A 137 -8.70 6.68 -5.26
CA TYR A 137 -7.45 6.88 -5.97
C TYR A 137 -7.11 8.36 -5.99
N HIS A 138 -5.85 8.71 -5.72
CA HIS A 138 -5.37 10.08 -5.72
C HIS A 138 -4.03 10.15 -6.46
N LEU A 139 -3.96 11.00 -7.48
CA LEU A 139 -2.75 11.32 -8.21
C LEU A 139 -2.44 12.81 -8.04
N PRO A 140 -1.37 13.17 -7.31
CA PRO A 140 -0.98 14.56 -7.14
C PRO A 140 -0.44 15.14 -8.45
N LEU A 141 -1.00 16.28 -8.87
CA LEU A 141 -0.55 17.05 -10.05
C LEU A 141 -0.35 18.54 -9.75
N ASP A 142 -0.87 19.02 -8.62
CA ASP A 142 -0.91 20.42 -8.18
C ASP A 142 0.44 21.15 -8.12
N ASN A 143 1.57 20.42 -8.12
CA ASN A 143 2.92 20.99 -7.99
C ASN A 143 3.83 20.75 -9.21
N SER A 144 3.31 20.37 -10.38
CA SER A 144 4.15 19.89 -11.50
C SER A 144 4.75 20.97 -12.41
N GLY A 145 4.45 22.26 -12.20
CA GLY A 145 4.78 23.31 -13.16
C GLY A 145 4.10 23.10 -14.53
N THR A 146 4.47 23.89 -15.54
CA THR A 146 3.93 23.74 -16.91
C THR A 146 4.48 22.49 -17.58
N ILE A 147 3.58 21.67 -18.14
CA ILE A 147 3.87 20.45 -18.90
C ILE A 147 3.51 20.68 -20.36
N ALA A 148 4.51 20.71 -21.25
CA ALA A 148 4.27 21.01 -22.67
C ALA A 148 3.31 20.00 -23.34
N LYS A 149 3.42 18.71 -23.00
CA LYS A 149 2.50 17.65 -23.46
C LYS A 149 2.06 16.75 -22.31
N PHE A 150 0.82 16.88 -21.89
CA PHE A 150 0.23 16.06 -20.83
C PHE A 150 -0.78 15.07 -21.41
N LYS A 151 -0.68 13.81 -20.98
CA LYS A 151 -1.66 12.77 -21.29
C LYS A 151 -1.91 11.93 -20.04
N ILE A 152 -3.18 11.62 -19.79
CA ILE A 152 -3.56 10.59 -18.83
C ILE A 152 -4.68 9.72 -19.38
N GLN A 153 -4.56 8.41 -19.12
CA GLN A 153 -5.59 7.41 -19.34
C GLN A 153 -5.84 6.67 -18.03
N VAL A 154 -7.10 6.58 -17.61
CA VAL A 154 -7.52 5.76 -16.47
C VAL A 154 -8.51 4.72 -16.97
N LYS A 155 -8.23 3.45 -16.65
CA LYS A 155 -9.12 2.32 -16.88
C LYS A 155 -9.47 1.67 -15.56
N VAL A 156 -10.76 1.48 -15.31
CA VAL A 156 -11.28 0.77 -14.15
C VAL A 156 -11.98 -0.49 -14.64
N PHE A 157 -11.43 -1.64 -14.29
CA PHE A 157 -11.89 -2.95 -14.75
C PHE A 157 -12.89 -3.54 -13.77
N ASN A 158 -13.96 -4.14 -14.29
CA ASN A 158 -14.94 -4.92 -13.53
C ASN A 158 -15.51 -4.17 -12.31
N ALA A 159 -15.62 -2.84 -12.38
CA ALA A 159 -16.24 -2.06 -11.32
C ALA A 159 -17.76 -2.27 -11.32
N SER A 160 -18.32 -2.44 -10.14
CA SER A 160 -19.76 -2.62 -9.95
C SER A 160 -20.60 -1.37 -10.25
N GLU A 161 -20.00 -0.21 -10.08
CA GLU A 161 -20.63 1.10 -10.21
C GLU A 161 -19.69 2.05 -10.95
N LYS A 162 -20.26 3.06 -11.62
CA LYS A 162 -19.50 4.04 -12.38
C LYS A 162 -18.55 4.82 -11.45
N PRO A 163 -17.24 4.89 -11.76
CA PRO A 163 -16.29 5.72 -11.01
C PRO A 163 -16.69 7.19 -11.04
N GLN A 164 -16.50 7.86 -9.92
CA GLN A 164 -16.86 9.27 -9.73
C GLN A 164 -15.59 10.12 -9.66
N LEU A 165 -15.54 11.18 -10.46
CA LEU A 165 -14.45 12.14 -10.39
C LEU A 165 -14.78 13.20 -9.33
N ILE A 166 -14.00 13.23 -8.26
CA ILE A 166 -14.16 14.19 -7.15
C ILE A 166 -13.34 15.44 -7.42
N GLU A 167 -12.14 15.24 -7.95
CA GLU A 167 -11.22 16.31 -8.28
C GLU A 167 -10.62 16.04 -9.65
N SER A 168 -10.55 17.09 -10.45
CA SER A 168 -9.98 17.02 -11.78
C SER A 168 -9.11 18.25 -12.01
N PRO A 169 -8.09 18.14 -12.88
CA PRO A 169 -7.12 19.20 -13.04
C PRO A 169 -7.73 20.44 -13.72
N ASP A 170 -8.79 20.24 -14.52
CA ASP A 170 -9.47 21.30 -15.29
C ASP A 170 -10.96 21.05 -15.64
N GLY A 171 -11.60 20.03 -15.05
CA GLY A 171 -13.00 19.69 -15.34
C GLY A 171 -13.24 18.81 -16.58
N SER A 172 -12.24 18.63 -17.44
CA SER A 172 -12.34 17.86 -18.69
C SER A 172 -11.81 16.43 -18.55
N PHE A 173 -12.49 15.62 -17.74
CA PHE A 173 -12.16 14.20 -17.58
C PHE A 173 -13.42 13.45 -17.17
N ASN A 174 -13.93 12.55 -18.02
CA ASN A 174 -15.19 11.86 -17.76
C ASN A 174 -15.07 10.38 -18.10
N PHE A 175 -15.66 9.53 -17.27
CA PHE A 175 -15.74 8.10 -17.52
C PHE A 175 -16.81 7.79 -18.56
N SER A 176 -16.38 7.10 -19.60
CA SER A 176 -17.20 6.33 -20.54
C SER A 176 -17.09 4.85 -20.21
N GLU A 177 -18.08 4.05 -20.58
CA GLU A 177 -18.08 2.61 -20.32
C GLU A 177 -17.99 1.84 -21.64
N ASN A 178 -17.10 0.85 -21.69
CA ASN A 178 -17.03 -0.09 -22.79
C ASN A 178 -16.70 -1.49 -22.24
N SER A 179 -17.61 -2.45 -22.44
CA SER A 179 -17.38 -3.88 -22.17
C SER A 179 -16.79 -4.17 -20.77
N ASN A 180 -17.43 -3.65 -19.71
CA ASN A 180 -17.01 -3.76 -18.30
C ASN A 180 -15.71 -3.01 -17.92
N VAL A 181 -15.27 -2.09 -18.77
CA VAL A 181 -14.17 -1.17 -18.47
C VAL A 181 -14.71 0.25 -18.50
N PHE A 182 -14.58 0.94 -17.36
CA PHE A 182 -14.77 2.39 -17.33
C PHE A 182 -13.46 3.06 -17.73
N GLU A 183 -13.50 3.89 -18.76
CA GLU A 183 -12.32 4.58 -19.29
C GLU A 183 -12.53 6.10 -19.31
N ALA A 184 -11.52 6.82 -18.84
CA ALA A 184 -11.43 8.26 -18.92
C ALA A 184 -10.05 8.67 -19.46
N ASN A 185 -10.01 9.65 -20.34
CA ASN A 185 -8.78 10.15 -20.98
C ASN A 185 -8.73 11.67 -20.94
N LEU A 186 -7.54 12.23 -20.79
CA LEU A 186 -7.28 13.67 -20.91
C LEU A 186 -5.97 13.89 -21.65
N THR A 187 -5.96 14.84 -22.59
CA THR A 187 -4.77 15.28 -23.31
C THR A 187 -4.75 16.81 -23.34
N LYS A 188 -3.60 17.40 -22.99
CA LYS A 188 -3.42 18.85 -22.92
C LYS A 188 -2.04 19.24 -23.45
N THR A 189 -1.96 20.46 -23.97
CA THR A 189 -0.72 21.13 -24.38
C THR A 189 -0.49 22.33 -23.48
N ASP A 190 0.77 22.59 -23.14
CA ASP A 190 1.20 23.69 -22.23
C ASP A 190 0.37 23.72 -20.94
N PHE A 191 0.17 22.54 -20.38
CA PHE A 191 -0.76 22.30 -19.29
C PHE A 191 -0.16 22.71 -17.95
N GLN A 192 -0.86 23.55 -17.20
CA GLN A 192 -0.51 23.92 -15.84
C GLN A 192 -1.60 23.41 -14.89
N PRO A 193 -1.46 22.19 -14.33
CA PRO A 193 -2.45 21.66 -13.39
C PRO A 193 -2.52 22.54 -12.14
N SER A 194 -3.74 22.85 -11.72
CA SER A 194 -4.03 23.59 -10.48
C SER A 194 -4.55 22.70 -9.35
N LYS A 195 -4.88 21.45 -9.68
CA LYS A 195 -5.56 20.47 -8.84
C LYS A 195 -5.03 19.08 -9.12
N SER A 196 -5.24 18.19 -8.17
CA SER A 196 -4.92 16.78 -8.30
C SER A 196 -6.03 16.02 -9.05
N ILE A 197 -5.81 14.73 -9.29
CA ILE A 197 -6.86 13.82 -9.78
C ILE A 197 -7.30 12.95 -8.62
N THR A 198 -8.56 13.07 -8.23
CA THR A 198 -9.15 12.25 -7.17
C THR A 198 -10.36 11.51 -7.72
N ILE A 199 -10.27 10.18 -7.73
CA ILE A 199 -11.30 9.28 -8.27
C ILE A 199 -11.86 8.46 -7.12
N ASN A 200 -13.16 8.55 -6.92
CA ASN A 200 -13.89 7.70 -6.00
C ASN A 200 -14.44 6.49 -6.77
N LEU A 201 -14.28 5.32 -6.17
CA LEU A 201 -14.75 4.04 -6.70
C LEU A 201 -15.81 3.52 -5.73
N PRO A 202 -17.09 3.87 -5.93
CA PRO A 202 -18.16 3.42 -5.06
C PRO A 202 -18.18 1.89 -4.94
N LYS A 203 -18.46 1.41 -3.73
CA LYS A 203 -18.57 -0.02 -3.44
C LYS A 203 -19.89 -0.31 -2.77
N SER A 204 -20.62 -1.26 -3.34
CA SER A 204 -21.78 -1.85 -2.72
C SER A 204 -21.34 -2.88 -1.68
N GLU A 205 -21.90 -2.79 -0.47
CA GLU A 205 -21.65 -3.76 0.59
C GLU A 205 -22.07 -5.17 0.17
N ASN A 206 -21.34 -6.17 0.67
CA ASN A 206 -21.60 -7.59 0.45
C ASN A 206 -21.58 -8.02 -1.04
N LYS A 207 -21.10 -7.16 -1.94
CA LYS A 207 -20.86 -7.50 -3.36
C LYS A 207 -19.40 -7.86 -3.55
N ILE A 208 -19.15 -8.99 -4.22
CA ILE A 208 -17.80 -9.45 -4.55
C ILE A 208 -17.44 -8.93 -5.94
N GLU A 209 -16.36 -8.17 -6.02
CA GLU A 209 -15.71 -7.84 -7.27
C GLU A 209 -14.53 -8.79 -7.47
N SER A 210 -14.45 -9.40 -8.65
CA SER A 210 -13.39 -10.36 -8.94
C SER A 210 -12.86 -10.22 -10.36
N PHE A 211 -11.64 -10.70 -10.55
CA PHE A 211 -10.97 -10.79 -11.84
C PHE A 211 -10.10 -12.03 -11.84
N VAL A 212 -9.96 -12.60 -13.03
CA VAL A 212 -9.12 -13.74 -13.31
C VAL A 212 -8.22 -13.37 -14.46
N GLN A 213 -6.91 -13.40 -14.24
CA GLN A 213 -5.90 -13.29 -15.28
C GLN A 213 -5.37 -14.67 -15.61
N LYS A 214 -5.53 -15.09 -16.86
CA LYS A 214 -4.87 -16.30 -17.36
C LYS A 214 -3.44 -15.97 -17.80
N ASN A 215 -2.51 -16.79 -17.37
CA ASN A 215 -1.12 -16.78 -17.82
C ASN A 215 -1.00 -17.50 -19.17
N THR A 216 0.12 -17.28 -19.84
CA THR A 216 0.42 -17.90 -21.15
C THR A 216 0.55 -19.42 -21.09
N ASP A 217 0.89 -19.96 -19.91
CA ASP A 217 1.00 -21.40 -19.64
C ASP A 217 -0.36 -22.05 -19.30
N GLY A 218 -1.44 -21.28 -19.30
CA GLY A 218 -2.79 -21.75 -18.97
C GLY A 218 -3.14 -21.72 -17.48
N SER A 219 -2.17 -21.44 -16.59
CA SER A 219 -2.46 -21.16 -15.19
C SER A 219 -3.22 -19.84 -15.04
N ALA A 220 -3.86 -19.59 -13.90
CA ALA A 220 -4.58 -18.34 -13.68
C ALA A 220 -4.40 -17.81 -12.27
N TYR A 221 -4.28 -16.49 -12.15
CA TYR A 221 -4.41 -15.77 -10.90
C TYR A 221 -5.82 -15.20 -10.81
N PHE A 222 -6.44 -15.29 -9.65
CA PHE A 222 -7.66 -14.55 -9.37
C PHE A 222 -7.45 -13.61 -8.19
N TYR A 223 -8.19 -12.52 -8.20
CA TYR A 223 -8.28 -11.61 -7.09
C TYR A 223 -9.76 -11.28 -6.87
N ALA A 224 -10.18 -11.34 -5.61
CA ALA A 224 -11.54 -11.03 -5.20
C ALA A 224 -11.49 -10.06 -4.02
N ASN A 225 -12.36 -9.06 -4.05
CA ASN A 225 -12.47 -8.05 -3.02
C ASN A 225 -13.94 -7.76 -2.72
N THR A 226 -14.25 -7.54 -1.44
CA THR A 226 -15.58 -7.16 -0.99
C THR A 226 -15.50 -6.35 0.30
N ILE A 227 -16.45 -5.45 0.49
CA ILE A 227 -16.69 -4.79 1.77
C ILE A 227 -17.82 -5.55 2.44
N LEU A 228 -17.50 -6.25 3.52
CA LEU A 228 -18.50 -6.97 4.30
C LEU A 228 -19.15 -6.01 5.29
N ASN A 229 -20.45 -5.78 5.15
CA ASN A 229 -21.24 -5.24 6.24
C ASN A 229 -21.86 -6.43 6.98
N ILE A 230 -21.09 -6.94 7.95
CA ILE A 230 -21.54 -8.00 8.82
C ILE A 230 -22.34 -7.33 9.93
N PRO A 231 -23.68 -7.49 9.98
CA PRO A 231 -24.43 -6.95 11.10
C PRO A 231 -23.84 -7.50 12.39
N LEU A 232 -23.54 -6.61 13.34
CA LEU A 232 -23.06 -6.97 14.66
C LEU A 232 -24.14 -7.81 15.34
N GLN A 233 -24.05 -9.13 15.20
CA GLN A 233 -24.86 -10.04 15.97
C GLN A 233 -24.35 -10.03 17.41
N LYS A 234 -25.25 -9.77 18.36
CA LYS A 234 -24.92 -9.94 19.78
C LYS A 234 -24.43 -11.38 19.97
N LYS A 235 -23.23 -11.53 20.51
CA LYS A 235 -22.67 -12.84 20.84
C LYS A 235 -23.67 -13.60 21.72
N VAL A 236 -24.18 -14.72 21.21
CA VAL A 236 -24.92 -15.69 22.01
C VAL A 236 -23.88 -16.51 22.77
N TRP A 237 -23.86 -16.35 24.08
CA TRP A 237 -22.95 -17.11 24.93
C TRP A 237 -23.45 -18.53 25.12
N GLY A 238 -22.56 -19.51 24.99
CA GLY A 238 -22.82 -20.86 25.42
C GLY A 238 -22.86 -20.96 26.95
N LYS A 239 -23.29 -22.12 27.47
CA LYS A 239 -23.22 -22.42 28.92
C LYS A 239 -21.80 -22.75 29.40
N ASN A 240 -20.84 -22.83 28.48
CA ASN A 240 -19.48 -23.22 28.72
C ASN A 240 -18.52 -22.20 28.09
N LEU A 241 -17.48 -21.84 28.83
CA LEU A 241 -16.39 -20.99 28.37
C LEU A 241 -15.06 -21.67 28.67
N GLY A 242 -14.27 -21.91 27.62
CA GLY A 242 -12.87 -22.32 27.78
C GLY A 242 -11.98 -21.10 27.96
N ILE A 243 -11.09 -21.14 28.95
CA ILE A 243 -10.01 -20.17 29.12
C ILE A 243 -8.69 -20.92 28.97
N ILE A 244 -7.86 -20.53 28.00
CA ILE A 244 -6.46 -20.95 27.94
C ILE A 244 -5.66 -19.83 28.59
N TRP A 245 -5.15 -20.09 29.78
CA TRP A 245 -4.37 -19.14 30.56
C TRP A 245 -2.89 -19.39 30.33
N ASP A 246 -2.23 -18.46 29.66
CA ASP A 246 -0.78 -18.47 29.51
C ASP A 246 -0.11 -18.31 30.87
N ASN A 247 0.59 -19.34 31.34
CA ASN A 247 1.36 -19.33 32.59
C ASN A 247 2.87 -19.40 32.35
N SER A 248 3.34 -19.03 31.15
CA SER A 248 4.77 -18.91 30.86
C SER A 248 5.45 -17.83 31.71
N LEU A 249 6.77 -17.95 31.93
CA LEU A 249 7.54 -16.99 32.74
C LEU A 249 7.48 -15.55 32.19
N SER A 250 7.38 -15.38 30.86
CA SER A 250 7.16 -14.05 30.24
C SER A 250 5.83 -13.40 30.66
N GLY A 251 4.86 -14.21 31.05
CA GLY A 251 3.55 -13.77 31.52
C GLY A 251 3.58 -13.02 32.85
N LEU A 252 4.62 -13.17 33.68
CA LEU A 252 4.73 -12.59 35.02
C LEU A 252 4.57 -11.06 35.07
N LYS A 253 4.95 -10.36 33.99
CA LYS A 253 4.90 -8.89 33.93
C LYS A 253 3.61 -8.35 33.31
N ARG A 254 2.67 -9.23 32.95
CA ARG A 254 1.39 -8.79 32.38
C ARG A 254 0.53 -8.09 33.44
N ASP A 255 -0.40 -7.29 32.96
CA ASP A 255 -1.37 -6.61 33.79
C ASP A 255 -2.50 -7.59 34.18
N HIS A 256 -2.19 -8.50 35.10
CA HIS A 256 -3.15 -9.52 35.57
C HIS A 256 -4.42 -8.92 36.17
N LYS A 257 -4.33 -7.71 36.70
CA LYS A 257 -5.50 -6.97 37.18
C LYS A 257 -6.50 -6.72 36.05
N LYS A 258 -6.05 -6.21 34.90
CA LYS A 258 -6.91 -6.01 33.72
C LYS A 258 -7.47 -7.31 33.16
N GLU A 259 -6.69 -8.37 33.19
CA GLU A 259 -7.12 -9.70 32.73
C GLU A 259 -8.27 -10.23 33.60
N LEU A 260 -8.13 -10.12 34.93
CA LEU A 260 -9.18 -10.47 35.89
C LEU A 260 -10.41 -9.56 35.76
N GLU A 261 -10.22 -8.25 35.57
CA GLU A 261 -11.32 -7.31 35.29
C GLU A 261 -12.08 -7.67 34.00
N PHE A 262 -11.37 -8.10 32.96
CA PHE A 262 -11.97 -8.55 31.71
C PHE A 262 -12.79 -9.83 31.89
N ILE A 263 -12.27 -10.81 32.64
CA ILE A 263 -13.01 -12.03 32.99
C ILE A 263 -14.24 -11.68 33.83
N GLY A 264 -14.12 -10.79 34.80
CA GLY A 264 -15.24 -10.29 35.60
C GLY A 264 -16.36 -9.71 34.72
N LYS A 265 -16.03 -8.87 33.74
CA LYS A 265 -17.00 -8.31 32.78
C LYS A 265 -17.68 -9.36 31.90
N ILE A 266 -17.00 -10.47 31.60
CA ILE A 266 -17.61 -11.61 30.88
C ILE A 266 -18.64 -12.31 31.78
N ILE A 267 -18.30 -12.52 33.05
CA ILE A 267 -19.14 -13.20 34.03
C ILE A 267 -20.34 -12.34 34.45
N GLU A 268 -20.19 -11.03 34.56
CA GLU A 268 -21.31 -10.10 34.78
C GLU A 268 -22.39 -10.23 33.70
N LYS A 269 -21.97 -10.44 32.44
CA LYS A 269 -22.87 -10.69 31.32
C LYS A 269 -23.42 -12.11 31.28
N ASN A 270 -22.80 -13.04 31.99
CA ASN A 270 -23.10 -14.47 31.98
C ASN A 270 -22.99 -15.06 33.41
N PRO A 271 -23.91 -14.71 34.31
CA PRO A 271 -23.75 -15.01 35.73
C PRO A 271 -23.84 -16.51 36.06
N ASN A 272 -24.33 -17.33 35.12
CA ASN A 272 -24.49 -18.77 35.28
C ASN A 272 -23.80 -19.51 34.12
N ILE A 273 -22.51 -19.80 34.28
CA ILE A 273 -21.65 -20.36 33.23
C ILE A 273 -20.65 -21.36 33.82
N LYS A 274 -20.34 -22.43 33.09
CA LYS A 274 -19.21 -23.31 33.40
C LYS A 274 -17.95 -22.76 32.73
N ILE A 275 -16.88 -22.57 33.50
CA ILE A 275 -15.59 -22.11 33.00
C ILE A 275 -14.57 -23.25 33.13
N ASP A 276 -14.02 -23.70 32.01
CA ASP A 276 -12.97 -24.70 31.96
C ASP A 276 -11.63 -24.00 31.69
N VAL A 277 -10.73 -23.99 32.66
CA VAL A 277 -9.39 -23.37 32.53
C VAL A 277 -8.38 -24.43 32.12
N SER A 278 -7.56 -24.13 31.12
CA SER A 278 -6.35 -24.87 30.76
C SER A 278 -5.14 -23.95 30.91
N LEU A 279 -4.00 -24.49 31.33
CA LEU A 279 -2.78 -23.72 31.52
C LEU A 279 -1.84 -23.96 30.33
N LEU A 280 -1.23 -22.91 29.80
CA LEU A 280 -0.32 -23.00 28.67
C LEU A 280 1.03 -22.41 29.04
N ASN A 281 2.05 -23.26 29.09
CA ASN A 281 3.46 -22.89 29.13
C ASN A 281 4.16 -23.48 27.89
N ILE A 282 5.23 -24.26 28.06
CA ILE A 282 5.81 -25.10 27.00
C ILE A 282 4.85 -26.20 26.50
N HIS A 283 3.85 -26.58 27.32
CA HIS A 283 2.83 -27.55 26.99
C HIS A 283 1.43 -27.06 27.40
N LEU A 284 0.40 -27.60 26.76
CA LEU A 284 -0.98 -27.40 27.19
C LEU A 284 -1.29 -28.35 28.34
N GLY A 285 -1.32 -27.82 29.56
CA GLY A 285 -1.65 -28.52 30.79
C GLY A 285 -3.14 -28.49 31.11
N LYS A 286 -3.60 -29.49 31.87
CA LYS A 286 -4.94 -29.48 32.48
C LYS A 286 -4.98 -28.43 33.58
N GLY A 287 -5.92 -27.50 33.48
CA GLY A 287 -6.28 -26.63 34.61
C GLY A 287 -7.46 -27.22 35.39
N LYS A 288 -8.44 -26.39 35.72
CA LYS A 288 -9.58 -26.74 36.56
C LYS A 288 -10.89 -26.21 35.97
N SER A 289 -11.98 -26.92 36.25
CA SER A 289 -13.35 -26.50 35.91
C SER A 289 -14.00 -25.76 37.08
N PHE A 290 -14.71 -24.69 36.78
CA PHE A 290 -15.42 -23.85 37.75
C PHE A 290 -16.88 -23.69 37.32
N GLN A 291 -17.80 -23.84 38.26
CA GLN A 291 -19.21 -23.59 38.04
C GLN A 291 -19.56 -22.21 38.62
N ILE A 292 -19.75 -21.22 37.75
CA ILE A 292 -20.18 -19.89 38.17
C ILE A 292 -21.69 -19.90 38.35
N GLN A 293 -22.15 -19.39 39.50
CA GLN A 293 -23.55 -19.23 39.82
C GLN A 293 -23.80 -17.82 40.34
N ASN A 294 -24.83 -17.14 39.83
CA ASN A 294 -25.18 -15.77 40.20
C ASN A 294 -24.01 -14.79 40.16
N GLY A 295 -23.06 -14.99 39.23
CA GLY A 295 -21.87 -14.17 39.06
C GLY A 295 -20.78 -14.38 40.11
N ASN A 296 -20.92 -15.34 41.03
CA ASN A 296 -19.88 -15.65 41.99
C ASN A 296 -18.77 -16.46 41.32
N TRP A 297 -17.59 -15.84 41.21
CA TRP A 297 -16.39 -16.43 40.62
C TRP A 297 -15.16 -16.30 41.52
N SER A 298 -15.36 -16.14 42.83
CA SER A 298 -14.31 -16.03 43.84
C SER A 298 -13.31 -17.19 43.77
N GLU A 299 -13.79 -18.43 43.58
CA GLU A 299 -12.93 -19.60 43.44
C GLU A 299 -12.06 -19.55 42.18
N LEU A 300 -12.64 -19.18 41.03
CA LEU A 300 -11.89 -19.01 39.78
C LEU A 300 -10.86 -17.88 39.92
N ARG A 301 -11.25 -16.75 40.49
CA ARG A 301 -10.36 -15.60 40.70
C ARG A 301 -9.17 -15.99 41.57
N SER A 302 -9.43 -16.64 42.71
CA SER A 302 -8.40 -17.11 43.62
C SER A 302 -7.49 -18.14 42.94
N PHE A 303 -8.04 -19.04 42.12
CA PHE A 303 -7.22 -19.96 41.33
C PHE A 303 -6.26 -19.22 40.39
N LEU A 304 -6.75 -18.26 39.60
CA LEU A 304 -5.94 -17.50 38.64
C LEU A 304 -4.87 -16.61 39.31
N GLU A 305 -5.20 -15.99 40.45
CA GLU A 305 -4.27 -15.16 41.23
C GLU A 305 -3.11 -15.96 41.85
N ASN A 306 -3.31 -17.27 42.07
CA ASN A 306 -2.33 -18.15 42.69
C ASN A 306 -1.66 -19.11 41.68
N ILE A 307 -1.81 -18.87 40.37
CA ILE A 307 -1.10 -19.66 39.36
C ILE A 307 0.40 -19.44 39.49
N ILE A 308 1.15 -20.53 39.49
CA ILE A 308 2.60 -20.51 39.40
C ILE A 308 2.97 -20.33 37.93
N TYR A 309 3.79 -19.31 37.67
CA TYR A 309 4.32 -19.03 36.35
C TYR A 309 5.65 -19.75 36.19
N ASP A 310 5.64 -20.77 35.34
CA ASP A 310 6.79 -21.60 35.04
C ASP A 310 6.93 -21.81 33.53
N GLY A 311 8.16 -21.96 33.07
CA GLY A 311 8.47 -22.11 31.65
C GLY A 311 9.73 -21.36 31.26
N GLY A 312 10.72 -22.12 30.81
CA GLY A 312 11.91 -21.64 30.13
C GLY A 312 12.09 -22.44 28.84
N THR A 313 12.84 -21.85 27.91
CA THR A 313 13.28 -22.47 26.65
C THR A 313 14.03 -23.77 26.95
N ASP A 314 13.63 -24.86 26.30
CA ASP A 314 14.59 -25.89 25.88
C ASP A 314 14.98 -25.58 24.42
#